data_AF-A0A976KZ13-F1
#
_entry.id   AF-A0A976KZ13-F1
#
_cell.length_a   1.000
_cell.length_b   1.000
_cell.length_c   1.000
_cell.angle_alpha   90.00
_cell.angle_beta   90.00
_cell.angle_gamma   90.00
#
_symmetry.space_group_name_H-M   'P 1'
#
loop_
_entity.id
_entity.type
_entity.pdbx_description
1 polymer ?
#
loop_
_entity_poly.entity_id
_entity_poly.type
_entity_poly.pdbx_seq_one_letter_code
_entity_poly.pdbx_strand_id
1 'polypeptide(L)'
;MKLIKNTILLLLVIFLFSSLLKNLFSYKGKLQFFQQFKQDYDKEAKRNIELKTQVVQKKSQEEVEKTIRNDLNLLKDNEVALIIPSPTKAPSLITPTPLPNWQQWWKLYFK
;
A
#
# COMPACT_ATOMS: atom_id res chain seq x y z
N MET A 1 49.04 -6.37 -34.72
CA MET A 1 48.32 -7.63 -34.41
C MET A 1 47.96 -7.81 -32.93
N LYS A 2 48.87 -7.58 -31.96
CA LYS A 2 48.56 -7.73 -30.53
C LYS A 2 47.41 -6.83 -30.04
N LEU A 3 47.40 -5.55 -30.41
CA LEU A 3 46.34 -4.60 -30.02
C LEU A 3 44.96 -5.01 -30.55
N ILE A 4 44.87 -5.40 -31.83
CA ILE A 4 43.62 -5.87 -32.45
C ILE A 4 43.13 -7.18 -31.81
N LYS A 5 44.05 -8.11 -31.51
CA LYS A 5 43.70 -9.35 -30.82
C LYS A 5 43.18 -9.07 -29.41
N ASN A 6 43.77 -8.08 -28.71
CA ASN A 6 43.35 -7.70 -27.36
C ASN A 6 41.99 -6.98 -27.33
N THR A 7 41.68 -6.14 -28.32
CA THR A 7 40.38 -5.48 -28.43
C THR A 7 39.26 -6.47 -28.76
N ILE A 8 39.50 -7.42 -29.67
CA ILE A 8 38.54 -8.49 -29.99
C ILE A 8 38.28 -9.36 -28.76
N LEU A 9 39.32 -9.70 -27.99
CA LEU A 9 39.21 -10.52 -26.78
C LEU A 9 38.41 -9.79 -25.69
N LEU A 10 38.63 -8.48 -25.51
CA LEU A 10 37.88 -7.65 -24.58
C LEU A 10 36.39 -7.54 -24.97
N LEU A 11 36.09 -7.39 -26.26
CA LEU A 11 34.72 -7.34 -26.77
C LEU A 11 34.00 -8.69 -26.56
N LEU A 12 34.68 -9.81 -26.79
CA LEU A 12 34.17 -11.15 -26.52
C LEU A 12 33.85 -11.35 -25.03
N VAL A 13 34.73 -10.90 -24.14
CA VAL A 13 34.51 -10.97 -22.68
C VAL A 13 33.29 -10.13 -22.29
N ILE A 14 33.18 -8.89 -22.74
CA ILE A 14 32.02 -8.03 -22.46
C ILE A 14 30.72 -8.66 -22.97
N PHE A 15 30.76 -9.24 -24.18
CA PHE A 15 29.61 -9.92 -24.77
C PHE A 15 29.15 -11.10 -23.90
N LEU A 16 30.07 -11.95 -23.45
CA LEU A 16 29.76 -13.08 -22.57
C LEU A 16 29.22 -12.62 -21.21
N PHE A 17 29.79 -11.54 -20.63
CA PHE A 17 29.30 -10.96 -19.37
C PHE A 17 27.90 -10.35 -19.51
N SER A 18 27.57 -9.74 -20.65
CA SER A 18 26.27 -9.08 -20.86
C SER A 18 25.06 -10.03 -20.66
N SER A 19 25.21 -11.30 -21.01
CA SER A 19 24.17 -12.33 -20.82
C SER A 19 23.96 -12.67 -19.34
N LEU A 20 25.05 -12.72 -18.55
CA LEU A 20 25.03 -13.03 -17.13
C LEU A 20 24.38 -11.90 -16.30
N LEU A 21 24.63 -10.64 -16.68
CA LEU A 21 24.07 -9.48 -15.98
C LEU A 21 22.53 -9.51 -15.97
N LYS A 22 21.90 -9.82 -17.12
CA LYS A 22 20.42 -9.92 -17.19
C LYS A 22 19.86 -10.92 -16.19
N ASN A 23 20.52 -12.07 -16.05
CA ASN A 23 20.06 -13.12 -15.16
C ASN A 23 20.13 -12.68 -13.69
N LEU A 24 21.23 -12.03 -13.29
CA LEU A 24 21.41 -11.48 -11.94
C LEU A 24 20.38 -10.40 -11.60
N PHE A 25 20.11 -9.47 -12.51
CA PHE A 25 19.09 -8.44 -12.29
C PHE A 25 17.68 -9.04 -12.18
N SER A 26 17.36 -10.04 -13.01
CA SER A 26 16.06 -10.72 -12.94
C SER A 26 15.85 -11.48 -11.62
N TYR A 27 16.91 -12.11 -11.09
CA TYR A 27 16.86 -12.83 -9.82
C TYR A 27 16.59 -11.87 -8.65
N LYS A 28 17.26 -10.71 -8.63
CA LYS A 28 17.03 -9.68 -7.61
C LYS A 28 15.57 -9.20 -7.62
N GLY A 29 15.01 -8.95 -8.81
CA GLY A 29 13.61 -8.55 -8.96
C GLY A 29 12.62 -9.60 -8.44
N LYS A 30 12.85 -10.88 -8.75
CA LYS A 30 12.03 -12.00 -8.26
C LYS A 30 12.10 -12.14 -6.73
N LEU A 31 13.28 -11.95 -6.15
CA LEU A 31 13.47 -12.04 -4.71
C LEU A 31 12.74 -10.90 -3.98
N GLN A 32 12.85 -9.68 -4.49
CA GLN A 32 12.12 -8.52 -3.95
C GLN A 32 10.60 -8.71 -4.08
N PHE A 33 10.12 -9.19 -5.23
CA PHE A 33 8.71 -9.51 -5.43
C PHE A 33 8.21 -10.55 -4.42
N PHE A 34 8.98 -11.63 -4.21
CA PHE A 34 8.64 -12.67 -3.25
C PHE A 34 8.56 -12.12 -1.81
N GLN A 35 9.53 -11.30 -1.41
CA GLN A 35 9.54 -10.69 -0.08
C GLN A 35 8.34 -9.76 0.13
N GLN A 36 8.04 -8.90 -0.85
CA GLN A 36 6.88 -8.02 -0.78
C GLN A 36 5.57 -8.80 -0.70
N PHE A 37 5.41 -9.79 -1.58
CA PHE A 37 4.20 -10.63 -1.60
C PHE A 37 4.01 -11.40 -0.29
N LYS A 38 5.10 -11.93 0.28
CA LYS A 38 5.07 -12.61 1.58
C LYS A 38 4.65 -11.66 2.70
N GLN A 39 5.18 -10.44 2.72
CA GLN A 39 4.82 -9.44 3.71
C GLN A 39 3.34 -9.04 3.61
N ASP A 40 2.83 -8.85 2.40
CA ASP A 40 1.43 -8.52 2.16
C ASP A 40 0.51 -9.69 2.57
N TYR A 41 0.89 -10.93 2.26
CA TYR A 41 0.19 -12.12 2.72
C TYR A 41 0.12 -12.21 4.24
N ASP A 42 1.25 -12.03 4.94
CA ASP A 42 1.31 -12.10 6.40
C ASP A 42 0.47 -10.99 7.06
N LYS A 43 0.42 -9.80 6.44
CA LYS A 43 -0.43 -8.69 6.86
C LYS A 43 -1.91 -9.04 6.73
N GLU A 44 -2.34 -9.54 5.57
CA GLU A 44 -3.74 -9.91 5.34
C GLU A 44 -4.16 -11.12 6.20
N ALA A 45 -3.25 -12.06 6.44
CA ALA A 45 -3.49 -13.18 7.35
C ALA A 45 -3.76 -12.71 8.78
N LYS A 46 -2.93 -11.80 9.30
CA LYS A 46 -3.17 -11.17 10.62
C LYS A 46 -4.48 -10.40 10.65
N ARG A 47 -4.76 -9.62 9.61
CA ARG A 47 -6.00 -8.87 9.49
C ARG A 47 -7.24 -9.76 9.50
N ASN A 48 -7.18 -10.91 8.83
CA ASN A 48 -8.27 -11.89 8.83
C ASN A 48 -8.56 -12.41 10.24
N ILE A 49 -7.51 -12.75 11.00
CA ILE A 49 -7.63 -13.21 12.39
C ILE A 49 -8.24 -12.12 13.27
N GLU A 50 -7.76 -10.88 13.17
CA GLU A 50 -8.33 -9.74 13.90
C GLU A 50 -9.81 -9.55 13.60
N LEU A 51 -10.19 -9.57 12.32
CA LEU A 51 -11.58 -9.38 11.91
C LEU A 51 -12.47 -10.52 12.42
N LYS A 52 -12.00 -11.77 12.37
CA LYS A 52 -12.74 -12.91 12.93
C LYS A 52 -12.95 -12.75 14.44
N THR A 53 -11.93 -12.32 15.16
CA THR A 53 -12.03 -12.02 16.60
C THR A 53 -13.03 -10.90 16.88
N GLN A 54 -12.98 -9.81 16.11
CA GLN A 54 -13.95 -8.71 16.23
C GLN A 54 -15.39 -9.17 15.96
N VAL A 55 -15.61 -10.05 14.98
CA VAL A 55 -16.93 -10.61 14.69
C VAL A 55 -17.46 -11.39 15.89
N VAL A 56 -16.62 -12.20 16.54
CA VAL A 56 -17.03 -12.95 17.74
C VAL A 56 -17.31 -11.99 18.91
N GLN A 57 -16.44 -11.01 19.14
CA GLN A 57 -16.63 -9.99 20.20
C GLN A 57 -17.93 -9.21 20.01
N LYS A 58 -18.22 -8.74 18.79
CA LYS A 58 -19.45 -7.99 18.48
C LYS A 58 -20.73 -8.83 18.56
N LYS A 59 -20.63 -10.15 18.43
CA LYS A 59 -21.77 -11.06 18.62
C LYS A 59 -22.05 -11.37 20.09
N SER A 60 -21.16 -10.98 21.01
CA SER A 60 -21.40 -11.16 22.44
C SER A 60 -22.63 -10.35 22.88
N GLN A 61 -23.38 -10.89 23.83
CA GLN A 61 -24.60 -10.25 24.33
C GLN A 61 -24.31 -8.88 24.96
N GLU A 62 -23.15 -8.73 25.61
CA GLU A 62 -22.70 -7.46 26.19
C GLU A 62 -22.48 -6.38 25.13
N GLU A 63 -21.80 -6.69 24.02
CA GLU A 63 -21.60 -5.69 22.96
C GLU A 63 -22.86 -5.39 22.16
N VAL A 64 -23.78 -6.35 22.03
CA VAL A 64 -25.10 -6.09 21.47
C VAL A 64 -25.90 -5.15 22.37
N GLU A 65 -25.95 -5.42 23.68
CA GLU A 65 -26.61 -4.56 24.67
C GLU A 65 -26.02 -3.15 24.65
N LYS A 66 -24.68 -3.04 24.71
CA LYS A 66 -23.97 -1.78 24.65
C LYS A 66 -24.24 -1.02 23.35
N THR A 67 -24.29 -1.69 22.21
CA THR A 67 -24.61 -1.05 20.92
C THR A 67 -26.03 -0.48 20.94
N ILE A 68 -27.02 -1.29 21.34
CA ILE A 68 -28.41 -0.86 21.46
C ILE A 68 -28.53 0.32 22.44
N ARG A 69 -27.85 0.23 23.59
CA ARG A 69 -27.86 1.24 24.63
C ARG A 69 -27.24 2.57 24.14
N ASN A 70 -26.13 2.51 23.41
CA ASN A 70 -25.49 3.69 22.80
C ASN A 70 -26.37 4.32 21.72
N ASP A 71 -27.02 3.53 20.87
CA ASP A 71 -27.93 4.02 19.84
C ASP A 71 -29.15 4.74 20.46
N LEU A 72 -29.57 4.30 21.64
CA LEU A 72 -30.63 4.93 22.44
C LEU A 72 -30.12 6.10 23.32
N ASN A 73 -28.83 6.44 23.26
CA ASN A 73 -28.18 7.44 24.12
C ASN A 73 -28.40 7.18 25.64
N LEU A 74 -28.45 5.92 26.04
CA LEU A 74 -28.59 5.50 27.43
C LEU A 74 -27.22 5.23 28.06
N LEU A 75 -27.04 5.59 29.33
CA LEU A 75 -25.81 5.36 30.08
C LEU A 75 -25.99 4.21 31.06
N LYS A 76 -24.94 3.41 31.24
CA LYS A 76 -24.85 2.45 32.34
C LYS A 76 -24.26 3.14 33.57
N ASP A 77 -24.53 2.59 34.75
CA ASP A 77 -23.94 3.09 35.99
C ASP A 77 -22.41 3.13 35.88
N ASN A 78 -21.83 4.28 36.25
CA ASN A 78 -20.40 4.61 36.14
C ASN A 78 -19.84 4.85 34.72
N GLU A 79 -20.69 5.09 33.72
CA GLU A 79 -20.25 5.56 32.40
C GLU A 79 -20.33 7.10 32.27
N VAL A 80 -19.40 7.67 31.50
CA VAL A 80 -19.34 9.12 31.23
C VAL A 80 -19.66 9.39 29.76
N ALA A 81 -20.69 10.21 29.50
CA ALA A 81 -20.98 10.68 28.15
C ALA A 81 -20.01 11.78 27.72
N LEU A 82 -19.26 11.54 26.64
CA LEU A 82 -18.42 12.56 26.01
C LEU A 82 -19.16 13.17 24.81
N ILE A 83 -19.64 14.40 24.96
CA ILE A 83 -20.28 15.15 23.87
C ILE A 83 -19.20 15.91 23.10
N ILE A 84 -18.87 15.45 21.90
CA ILE A 84 -17.91 16.10 21.02
C ILE A 84 -18.68 17.00 20.03
N PRO A 85 -18.42 18.32 19.99
CA PRO A 85 -19.04 19.18 19.00
C PRO A 85 -18.62 18.75 17.59
N SER A 86 -19.57 18.80 16.65
CA SER A 86 -19.26 18.50 15.24
C SER A 86 -18.13 19.43 14.76
N PRO A 87 -17.11 18.91 14.06
CA PRO A 87 -16.04 19.74 13.56
C PRO A 87 -16.63 20.82 12.64
N THR A 88 -16.20 22.07 12.83
CA THR A 88 -16.56 23.18 11.94
C THR A 88 -16.24 22.74 10.51
N LYS A 89 -17.24 22.71 9.64
CA LYS A 89 -17.06 22.39 8.22
C LYS A 89 -15.99 23.35 7.68
N ALA A 90 -14.81 22.82 7.38
CA ALA A 90 -13.79 23.60 6.70
C ALA A 90 -14.40 24.16 5.41
N PRO A 91 -14.08 25.41 5.02
CA PRO A 91 -14.54 25.95 3.74
C PRO A 91 -14.14 24.95 2.65
N SER A 92 -15.13 24.49 1.87
CA SER A 92 -14.89 23.61 0.75
C SER A 92 -13.88 24.29 -0.16
N LEU A 93 -12.67 23.73 -0.25
CA LEU A 93 -11.69 24.15 -1.26
C LEU A 93 -12.37 23.95 -2.60
N ILE A 94 -12.63 25.06 -3.29
CA ILE A 94 -13.16 25.06 -4.64
C ILE A 94 -12.10 24.33 -5.46
N THR A 95 -12.37 23.06 -5.80
CA THR A 95 -11.42 22.28 -6.58
C THR A 95 -11.39 22.95 -7.95
N PRO A 96 -10.24 23.45 -8.41
CA PRO A 96 -10.16 24.07 -9.73
C PRO A 96 -10.59 23.03 -10.76
N THR A 97 -11.37 23.47 -11.76
CA THR A 97 -11.83 22.62 -12.85
C THR A 97 -10.64 21.83 -13.39
N PRO A 98 -10.72 20.48 -13.42
CA PRO A 98 -9.59 19.67 -13.85
C PRO A 98 -9.24 20.02 -15.30
N LEU A 99 -7.93 20.16 -15.57
CA LEU A 99 -7.47 20.37 -16.94
C LEU A 99 -7.91 19.16 -17.80
N PRO A 100 -8.24 19.36 -19.08
CA PRO A 100 -8.48 18.25 -20.00
C PRO A 100 -7.35 17.22 -19.98
N ASN A 101 -7.70 15.93 -20.13
CA ASN A 101 -6.75 14.81 -20.03
C ASN A 101 -5.47 15.01 -20.87
N TRP A 102 -5.59 15.54 -22.08
CA TRP A 102 -4.44 15.78 -22.96
C TRP A 102 -3.42 16.77 -22.37
N GLN A 103 -3.87 17.80 -21.64
CA GLN A 103 -2.99 18.76 -20.97
C GLN A 103 -2.29 18.14 -19.76
N GLN A 104 -2.96 17.22 -19.07
CA GLN A 104 -2.37 16.48 -17.94
C GLN A 104 -1.22 15.60 -18.44
N TRP A 105 -1.44 14.85 -19.52
CA TRP A 105 -0.41 14.02 -20.13
C TRP A 105 0.76 14.84 -20.67
N TRP A 106 0.49 15.96 -21.33
CA TRP A 106 1.56 16.82 -21.85
C TRP A 106 2.47 17.35 -20.73
N LYS A 107 1.89 17.81 -19.61
CA LYS A 107 2.66 18.27 -18.45
C LYS A 107 3.50 17.18 -17.80
N LEU A 108 3.02 15.93 -17.78
CA LEU A 108 3.75 14.81 -17.19
C LEU A 108 4.97 14.40 -18.01
N TYR A 109 4.90 14.52 -19.34
CA TYR A 109 5.92 13.99 -20.24
C TYR A 109 6.85 15.04 -20.86
N PHE A 110 6.44 16.32 -20.91
CA PHE A 110 7.14 17.34 -21.70
C PHE A 110 7.41 18.67 -20.97
N LYS A 111 7.10 18.77 -19.68
CA LYS A 111 7.41 19.97 -18.86
C LYS A 111 8.31 19.60 -17.69
#